data_AF-A0A7K6Z1Q7-F1
#
_entry.id   AF-A0A7K6Z1Q7-F1
#
_cell.length_a   1.000
_cell.length_b   1.000
_cell.length_c   1.000
_cell.angle_alpha   90.00
_cell.angle_beta   90.00
_cell.angle_gamma   90.00
#
_symmetry.space_group_name_H-M   'P 1'
#
loop_
_entity.id
_entity.type
_entity.pdbx_description
1 polymer ?
#
loop_
_entity_poly.entity_id
_entity_poly.type
_entity_poly.pdbx_seq_one_letter_code
_entity_poly.pdbx_strand_id
1 'polypeptide(L)'
;MALLLEHEFKPLPADKQVETLPFLEAVAHLPPFFDCLGTPIVYSPVKADLTGNIKKIRAVYDSNPAKFKTLQNILEAEKEMHGSAWPKTGATLALMWLKRGLKFMLVLLQSISDGERDEEHPNLIRVNAMKAYEIALKKYHGWMLQKLF
;
A
#
# COMPACT_ATOMS: atom_id res chain seq x y z
N MET A 1 18.82 -5.53 6.44
CA MET A 1 17.80 -4.57 5.98
C MET A 1 18.07 -4.13 4.53
N ALA A 2 18.37 -5.09 3.63
CA ALA A 2 18.68 -4.86 2.21
C ALA A 2 17.45 -5.08 1.28
N LEU A 3 16.36 -5.62 1.83
CA LEU A 3 15.16 -6.03 1.10
C LEU A 3 14.48 -4.92 0.26
N LEU A 4 14.53 -3.65 0.68
CA LEU A 4 13.86 -2.58 -0.08
C LEU A 4 14.65 -2.16 -1.32
N LEU A 5 15.99 -2.20 -1.27
CA LEU A 5 16.87 -1.85 -2.38
C LEU A 5 17.06 -3.02 -3.37
N GLU A 6 16.83 -4.26 -2.91
CA GLU A 6 16.85 -5.45 -3.76
C GLU A 6 15.56 -5.62 -4.58
N HIS A 7 14.47 -4.94 -4.18
CA HIS A 7 13.13 -5.08 -4.76
C HIS A 7 12.54 -3.73 -5.16
N GLU A 8 13.28 -2.98 -5.96
CA GLU A 8 12.86 -1.65 -6.43
C GLU A 8 11.65 -1.70 -7.37
N PHE A 9 10.83 -0.66 -7.31
CA PHE A 9 9.78 -0.45 -8.31
C PHE A 9 10.41 -0.13 -9.67
N LYS A 10 9.86 -0.70 -10.74
CA LYS A 10 10.26 -0.33 -12.10
C LYS A 10 10.05 1.18 -12.33
N PRO A 11 10.94 1.85 -13.09
CA PRO A 11 10.74 3.23 -13.50
C PRO A 11 9.46 3.34 -14.35
N LEU A 12 8.76 4.46 -14.23
CA LEU A 12 7.55 4.69 -15.01
C LEU A 12 7.90 4.90 -16.50
N PRO A 13 7.25 4.17 -17.42
CA PRO A 13 7.34 4.45 -18.85
C PRO A 13 6.68 5.80 -19.20
N ALA A 14 6.90 6.27 -20.44
CA ALA A 14 6.37 7.55 -20.92
C ALA A 14 4.83 7.61 -20.91
N ASP A 15 4.16 6.49 -21.15
CA ASP A 15 2.70 6.35 -21.09
C ASP A 15 2.15 6.20 -19.66
N LYS A 16 3.04 6.14 -18.66
CA LYS A 16 2.74 6.00 -17.22
C LYS A 16 1.97 4.72 -16.88
N GLN A 17 1.97 3.72 -17.76
CA GLN A 17 1.36 2.43 -17.48
C GLN A 17 2.18 1.66 -16.43
N VAL A 18 1.49 1.00 -15.50
CA VAL A 18 2.15 0.20 -14.44
C VAL A 18 1.88 -1.27 -14.71
N GLU A 19 2.91 -2.02 -15.07
CA GLU A 19 2.81 -3.47 -15.26
C GLU A 19 2.42 -4.14 -13.93
N THR A 20 1.35 -4.92 -13.96
CA THR A 20 0.73 -5.51 -12.76
C THR A 20 1.70 -6.44 -12.04
N LEU A 21 2.35 -7.36 -12.77
CA LEU A 21 3.21 -8.37 -12.16
C LEU A 21 4.44 -7.77 -11.46
N PRO A 22 5.28 -6.94 -12.12
CA PRO A 22 6.42 -6.31 -11.45
C PRO A 22 6.00 -5.43 -10.27
N PHE A 23 4.87 -4.74 -10.38
CA PHE A 23 4.32 -3.98 -9.25
C PHE A 23 3.98 -4.91 -8.08
N LEU A 24 3.27 -6.01 -8.32
CA LEU A 24 2.87 -6.98 -7.29
C LEU A 24 4.08 -7.67 -6.65
N GLU A 25 5.11 -8.00 -7.44
CA GLU A 25 6.36 -8.56 -6.94
C GLU A 25 7.04 -7.58 -5.99
N ALA A 26 7.24 -6.32 -6.41
CA ALA A 26 7.87 -5.31 -5.56
C ALA A 26 7.08 -5.07 -4.25
N VAL A 27 5.76 -4.88 -4.32
CA VAL A 27 4.95 -4.61 -3.11
C VAL A 27 4.83 -5.82 -2.18
N ALA A 28 5.03 -7.05 -2.67
CA ALA A 28 4.98 -8.25 -1.83
C ALA A 28 6.11 -8.30 -0.78
N HIS A 29 7.20 -7.54 -0.99
CA HIS A 29 8.31 -7.42 -0.04
C HIS A 29 8.10 -6.34 1.03
N LEU A 30 7.02 -5.55 0.94
CA LEU A 30 6.75 -4.46 1.87
C LEU A 30 6.06 -4.90 3.18
N PRO A 31 5.11 -5.85 3.23
CA PRO A 31 4.46 -6.25 4.48
C PRO A 31 5.43 -6.66 5.61
N PRO A 32 6.57 -7.35 5.35
CA PRO A 32 7.58 -7.62 6.37
C PRO A 32 8.19 -6.39 7.04
N PHE A 33 8.19 -5.21 6.39
CA PHE A 33 8.68 -3.96 7.00
C PHE A 33 7.98 -3.64 8.33
N PHE A 34 6.70 -3.98 8.45
CA PHE A 34 5.92 -3.74 9.66
C PHE A 34 6.42 -4.56 10.85
N ASP A 35 7.10 -5.69 10.61
CA ASP A 35 7.73 -6.47 11.67
C ASP A 35 8.88 -5.72 12.36
N CYS A 36 9.41 -4.66 11.71
CA CYS A 36 10.45 -3.80 12.27
C CYS A 36 9.89 -2.69 13.19
N LEU A 37 8.58 -2.46 13.21
CA LEU A 37 7.96 -1.32 13.90
C LEU A 37 7.54 -1.60 15.36
N GLY A 38 7.92 -2.76 15.93
CA GLY A 38 7.79 -3.03 17.36
C GLY A 38 6.86 -4.20 17.69
N THR A 39 5.76 -3.96 18.44
CA THR A 39 4.93 -5.03 18.99
C THR A 39 3.88 -5.54 17.99
N PRO A 40 3.79 -6.88 17.76
CA PRO A 40 2.87 -7.49 16.78
C PRO A 40 1.42 -7.03 16.89
N ILE A 41 0.96 -6.74 18.11
CA ILE A 41 -0.41 -6.29 18.41
C ILE A 41 -0.81 -5.05 17.61
N VAL A 42 0.13 -4.13 17.35
CA VAL A 42 -0.17 -2.84 16.72
C VAL A 42 -0.16 -2.94 15.19
N TYR A 43 0.77 -3.70 14.61
CA TYR A 43 0.99 -3.70 13.16
C TYR A 43 0.46 -4.93 12.42
N SER A 44 0.17 -6.05 13.11
CA SER A 44 -0.33 -7.27 12.47
C SER A 44 -1.62 -7.06 11.67
N PRO A 45 -2.61 -6.27 12.14
CA PRO A 45 -3.80 -5.96 11.34
C PRO A 45 -3.45 -5.22 10.04
N VAL A 46 -2.51 -4.29 10.09
CA VAL A 46 -2.06 -3.52 8.92
C VAL A 46 -1.33 -4.42 7.90
N LYS A 47 -0.42 -5.26 8.40
CA LYS A 47 0.29 -6.26 7.59
C LYS A 47 -0.68 -7.23 6.91
N ALA A 48 -1.70 -7.71 7.64
CA ALA A 48 -2.71 -8.62 7.12
C ALA A 48 -3.58 -7.94 6.04
N ASP A 49 -3.97 -6.67 6.23
CA ASP A 49 -4.73 -5.90 5.23
C ASP A 49 -3.92 -5.71 3.92
N LEU A 50 -2.67 -5.27 4.02
CA LEU A 50 -1.78 -5.13 2.85
C LEU A 50 -1.60 -6.46 2.12
N THR A 51 -1.28 -7.53 2.85
CA THR A 51 -1.09 -8.87 2.29
C THR A 51 -2.37 -9.37 1.62
N GLY A 52 -3.52 -9.14 2.24
CA GLY A 52 -4.83 -9.51 1.70
C GLY A 52 -5.14 -8.76 0.40
N ASN A 53 -4.86 -7.46 0.35
CA ASN A 53 -5.06 -6.66 -0.86
C ASN A 53 -4.14 -7.11 -2.00
N ILE A 54 -2.86 -7.37 -1.73
CA ILE A 54 -1.90 -7.89 -2.72
C ILE A 54 -2.39 -9.24 -3.27
N LYS A 55 -2.81 -10.17 -2.40
CA LYS A 55 -3.34 -11.48 -2.81
C LYS A 55 -4.59 -11.36 -3.69
N LYS A 56 -5.52 -10.45 -3.36
CA LYS A 56 -6.72 -10.21 -4.17
C LYS A 56 -6.38 -9.72 -5.58
N ILE A 57 -5.47 -8.75 -5.68
CA ILE A 57 -5.04 -8.22 -6.99
C ILE A 57 -4.30 -9.31 -7.78
N ARG A 58 -3.44 -10.09 -7.11
CA ARG A 58 -2.72 -11.21 -7.72
C ARG A 58 -3.67 -12.27 -8.26
N ALA A 59 -4.70 -12.64 -7.52
CA ALA A 59 -5.70 -13.61 -7.99
C ALA A 59 -6.43 -13.14 -9.26
N VAL A 60 -6.77 -11.85 -9.37
CA VAL A 60 -7.36 -11.30 -10.60
C VAL A 60 -6.35 -11.32 -11.74
N TYR A 61 -5.10 -10.91 -11.49
CA TYR A 61 -4.04 -10.98 -12.49
C TYR A 61 -3.83 -12.41 -13.04
N ASP A 62 -3.69 -13.40 -12.15
CA ASP A 62 -3.41 -14.80 -12.51
C ASP A 62 -4.56 -15.43 -13.30
N SER A 63 -5.79 -14.90 -13.21
CA SER A 63 -6.93 -15.38 -14.00
C SER A 63 -6.79 -15.11 -15.51
N ASN A 64 -6.11 -14.02 -15.88
CA ASN A 64 -5.77 -13.72 -17.28
C ASN A 64 -4.64 -12.66 -17.34
N PRO A 65 -3.36 -13.09 -17.26
CA PRO A 65 -2.21 -12.17 -17.24
C PRO A 65 -2.11 -11.24 -18.45
N ALA A 66 -2.58 -11.69 -19.62
CA ALA A 66 -2.57 -10.89 -20.84
C ALA A 66 -3.62 -9.77 -20.78
N LYS A 67 -4.83 -10.06 -20.30
CA LYS A 67 -5.90 -9.07 -20.11
C LYS A 67 -5.57 -8.08 -18.99
N PHE A 68 -4.94 -8.54 -17.92
CA PHE A 68 -4.64 -7.74 -16.73
C PHE A 68 -3.17 -7.29 -16.67
N LYS A 69 -2.56 -7.05 -17.85
CA LYS A 69 -1.14 -6.70 -17.99
C LYS A 69 -0.75 -5.47 -17.16
N THR A 70 -1.63 -4.47 -17.09
CA THR A 70 -1.39 -3.24 -16.32
C THR A 70 -2.46 -3.03 -15.24
N LEU A 71 -2.13 -2.26 -14.21
CA LEU A 71 -3.10 -1.88 -13.17
C LEU A 71 -4.30 -1.13 -13.78
N GLN A 72 -4.07 -0.36 -14.84
CA GLN A 72 -5.09 0.35 -15.60
C GLN A 72 -6.05 -0.63 -16.27
N ASN A 73 -5.54 -1.70 -16.91
CA ASN A 73 -6.40 -2.71 -17.51
C ASN A 73 -7.26 -3.46 -16.49
N ILE A 74 -6.78 -3.65 -15.25
CA ILE A 74 -7.60 -4.19 -14.17
C ILE A 74 -8.82 -3.30 -13.92
N LEU A 75 -8.61 -1.98 -13.79
CA LEU A 75 -9.69 -1.04 -13.51
C LEU A 75 -10.70 -0.98 -14.67
N GLU A 76 -10.23 -0.93 -15.91
CA GLU A 76 -11.06 -0.89 -17.11
C GLU A 76 -11.91 -2.16 -17.23
N ALA A 77 -11.27 -3.32 -17.14
CA ALA A 77 -11.95 -4.60 -17.24
C ALA A 77 -12.95 -4.82 -16.09
N GLU A 78 -12.58 -4.50 -14.84
CA GLU A 78 -13.50 -4.68 -13.71
C GLU A 78 -14.68 -3.71 -13.75
N LYS A 79 -14.49 -2.52 -14.32
CA LYS A 79 -15.60 -1.59 -14.55
C LYS A 79 -16.64 -2.18 -15.50
N GLU A 80 -16.20 -2.81 -16.59
CA GLU A 80 -17.08 -3.50 -17.53
C GLU A 80 -17.71 -4.76 -16.91
N MET A 81 -16.93 -5.57 -16.21
CA MET A 81 -17.40 -6.84 -15.61
C MET A 81 -18.41 -6.65 -14.47
N HIS A 82 -18.26 -5.58 -13.67
CA HIS A 82 -19.06 -5.39 -12.46
C HIS A 82 -20.11 -4.28 -12.56
N GLY A 83 -20.12 -3.49 -13.65
CA GLY A 83 -21.11 -2.45 -13.89
C GLY A 83 -21.30 -1.52 -12.69
N SER A 84 -22.52 -1.46 -12.14
CA SER A 84 -22.88 -0.59 -11.02
C SER A 84 -22.21 -0.94 -9.69
N ALA A 85 -21.66 -2.15 -9.52
CA ALA A 85 -20.93 -2.52 -8.31
C ALA A 85 -19.49 -1.96 -8.28
N TRP A 86 -18.95 -1.55 -9.43
CA TRP A 86 -17.66 -0.87 -9.52
C TRP A 86 -17.76 0.58 -8.98
N PRO A 87 -16.76 1.13 -8.27
CA PRO A 87 -15.41 0.59 -7.99
C PRO A 87 -15.29 -0.15 -6.65
N LYS A 88 -16.41 -0.47 -5.98
CA LYS A 88 -16.40 -1.04 -4.61
C LYS A 88 -16.33 -2.56 -4.60
N THR A 89 -15.62 -3.16 -5.54
CA THR A 89 -15.48 -4.61 -5.69
C THR A 89 -14.12 -4.98 -6.28
N GLY A 90 -13.80 -6.28 -6.24
CA GLY A 90 -12.66 -6.86 -6.95
C GLY A 90 -11.28 -6.35 -6.54
N ALA A 91 -10.33 -6.50 -7.46
CA ALA A 91 -8.98 -5.97 -7.38
C ALA A 91 -8.94 -4.44 -7.40
N THR A 92 -9.94 -3.77 -7.97
CA THR A 92 -10.07 -2.30 -7.93
C THR A 92 -10.19 -1.82 -6.49
N LEU A 93 -11.09 -2.43 -5.70
CA LEU A 93 -11.23 -2.09 -4.28
C LEU A 93 -9.97 -2.43 -3.50
N ALA A 94 -9.35 -3.59 -3.78
CA ALA A 94 -8.11 -4.00 -3.14
C ALA A 94 -6.96 -3.02 -3.43
N LEU A 95 -6.79 -2.60 -4.69
CA LEU A 95 -5.78 -1.62 -5.10
C LEU A 95 -6.05 -0.24 -4.49
N MET A 96 -7.31 0.14 -4.34
CA MET A 96 -7.71 1.39 -3.69
C MET A 96 -7.27 1.45 -2.22
N TRP A 97 -7.36 0.34 -1.48
CA TRP A 97 -6.85 0.27 -0.11
C TRP A 97 -5.32 0.12 -0.07
N LEU A 98 -4.76 -0.76 -0.92
CA LEU A 98 -3.32 -0.97 -1.03
C LEU A 98 -2.57 0.35 -1.25
N LYS A 99 -3.00 1.18 -2.22
CA LYS A 99 -2.32 2.45 -2.53
C LYS A 99 -2.29 3.43 -1.35
N ARG A 100 -3.24 3.34 -0.40
CA ARG A 100 -3.24 4.17 0.83
C ARG A 100 -2.19 3.66 1.81
N GLY A 101 -2.10 2.34 2.01
CA GLY A 101 -1.04 1.73 2.80
C GLY A 101 0.36 2.00 2.23
N LEU A 102 0.52 1.93 0.89
CA LEU A 102 1.76 2.32 0.22
C LEU A 102 2.09 3.80 0.45
N LYS A 103 1.09 4.69 0.37
CA LYS A 103 1.29 6.12 0.65
C LYS A 103 1.70 6.37 2.10
N PHE A 104 1.15 5.63 3.05
CA PHE A 104 1.56 5.70 4.45
C PHE A 104 3.04 5.37 4.60
N MET A 105 3.50 4.23 4.05
CA MET A 105 4.90 3.83 4.11
C MET A 105 5.82 4.86 3.44
N LEU A 106 5.45 5.33 2.25
CA LEU A 106 6.20 6.36 1.53
C LEU A 106 6.39 7.63 2.38
N VAL A 107 5.31 8.14 2.98
CA VAL A 107 5.38 9.37 3.80
C VAL A 107 6.17 9.14 5.08
N LEU A 108 6.01 7.99 5.74
CA LEU A 108 6.76 7.64 6.94
C LEU A 108 8.26 7.59 6.66
N LEU A 109 8.67 6.84 5.64
CA LEU A 109 10.08 6.68 5.27
C LEU A 109 10.70 7.99 4.79
N GLN A 110 9.96 8.78 3.99
CA GLN A 110 10.42 10.08 3.54
C GLN A 110 10.62 11.04 4.73
N SER A 111 9.65 11.11 5.64
CA SER A 111 9.72 11.97 6.83
C SER A 111 10.94 11.62 7.71
N ILE A 112 11.24 10.33 7.88
CA ILE A 112 12.44 9.87 8.59
C ILE A 112 13.71 10.26 7.82
N SER A 113 13.73 10.05 6.50
CA SER A 113 14.88 10.37 5.64
C SER A 113 15.19 11.87 5.58
N ASP A 114 14.15 12.71 5.65
CA ASP A 114 14.26 14.17 5.66
C ASP A 114 14.75 14.71 7.01
N GLY A 115 14.90 13.84 8.02
CA GLY A 115 15.34 14.20 9.37
C GLY A 115 14.26 14.85 10.22
N GLU A 116 12.99 14.78 9.82
CA GLU A 116 11.88 15.27 10.63
C GLU A 116 11.80 14.46 11.92
N ARG A 117 11.80 15.12 13.07
CA ARG A 117 11.76 14.46 14.37
C ARG A 117 11.20 15.38 15.44
N ASP A 118 10.84 14.77 16.56
CA ASP A 118 10.57 15.48 17.81
C ASP A 118 11.92 15.83 18.46
N GLU A 119 12.21 17.11 18.66
CA GLU A 119 13.48 17.55 19.27
C GLU A 119 13.57 17.16 20.76
N GLU A 120 12.44 16.98 21.45
CA GLU A 120 12.43 16.50 22.84
C GLU A 120 12.62 14.98 22.91
N HIS A 121 12.21 14.26 21.85
CA HIS A 121 12.25 12.80 21.77
C HIS A 121 12.82 12.29 20.43
N PRO A 122 14.09 12.60 20.08
CA PRO A 122 14.62 12.45 18.73
C PRO A 122 14.80 11.00 18.24
N ASN A 123 14.73 10.03 19.15
CA ASN A 123 14.80 8.60 18.83
C ASN A 123 13.41 7.96 18.59
N LEU A 124 12.31 8.71 18.73
CA LEU A 124 10.96 8.22 18.47
C LEU A 124 10.51 8.59 17.05
N ILE A 125 9.85 7.65 16.37
CA ILE A 125 9.26 7.87 15.03
C ILE A 125 7.79 8.30 15.08
N ARG A 126 7.29 8.70 16.27
CA ARG A 126 5.87 8.97 16.50
C ARG A 126 5.35 10.11 15.63
N VAL A 127 6.12 11.21 15.52
CA VAL A 127 5.73 12.36 14.70
C VAL A 127 5.65 11.99 13.22
N ASN A 128 6.57 11.16 12.74
CA ASN A 128 6.60 10.68 11.36
C ASN A 128 5.40 9.76 11.07
N ALA A 129 5.11 8.83 11.98
CA ALA A 129 3.97 7.91 11.87
C ALA A 129 2.62 8.65 11.91
N MET A 130 2.49 9.64 12.78
CA MET A 130 1.30 10.50 12.84
C MET A 130 1.13 11.27 11.53
N LYS A 131 2.17 11.94 11.03
CA LYS A 131 2.12 12.63 9.74
C LYS A 131 1.71 11.70 8.60
N ALA A 132 2.29 10.51 8.52
CA ALA A 132 1.96 9.51 7.52
C ALA A 132 0.48 9.08 7.61
N TYR A 133 -0.02 8.86 8.82
CA TYR A 133 -1.41 8.48 9.07
C TYR A 133 -2.41 9.55 8.64
N GLU A 134 -2.15 10.80 9.03
CA GLU A 134 -3.02 11.93 8.72
C GLU A 134 -3.16 12.13 7.20
N ILE A 135 -2.07 11.98 6.47
CA ILE A 135 -2.05 12.17 5.02
C ILE A 135 -2.68 10.98 4.29
N ALA A 136 -2.41 9.74 4.73
CA ALA A 136 -2.72 8.55 3.94
C ALA A 136 -4.04 7.86 4.34
N LEU A 137 -4.38 7.81 5.63
CA LEU A 137 -5.38 6.87 6.17
C LEU A 137 -6.50 7.55 6.98
N LYS A 138 -6.20 8.57 7.79
CA LYS A 138 -7.12 9.14 8.81
C LYS A 138 -8.52 9.45 8.28
N LYS A 139 -8.62 10.08 7.11
CA LYS A 139 -9.91 10.46 6.49
C LYS A 139 -10.80 9.27 6.07
N TYR A 140 -10.24 8.06 6.02
CA TYR A 140 -10.95 6.83 5.64
C TYR A 140 -11.28 5.95 6.84
N HIS A 141 -10.78 6.31 8.03
CA HIS A 141 -11.04 5.60 9.26
C HIS A 141 -12.18 6.28 10.02
N GLY A 142 -13.17 5.48 10.44
CA GLY A 142 -14.18 5.96 11.39
C GLY A 142 -13.55 6.27 12.75
N TRP A 143 -14.30 6.97 13.61
CA TRP A 143 -13.82 7.43 14.93
C TRP A 143 -13.11 6.33 15.75
N MET A 144 -13.64 5.11 15.75
CA MET A 144 -13.05 3.98 16.49
C MET A 144 -11.66 3.61 15.98
N LEU A 145 -11.46 3.52 14.67
CA LEU A 145 -10.15 3.23 14.08
C LEU A 145 -9.17 4.40 14.23
N GLN A 146 -9.67 5.64 14.26
CA GLN A 146 -8.84 6.80 14.58
C GLN A 146 -8.39 6.85 16.04
N LYS A 147 -9.14 6.26 16.98
CA LYS A 147 -8.74 6.16 18.38
C LYS A 147 -7.78 5.01 18.66
N LEU A 148 -7.86 3.95 17.84
CA LEU A 148 -6.97 2.80 17.94
C LEU A 148 -5.56 3.10 17.41
N PHE A 149 -5.46 3.93 16.37
CA PHE A 149 -4.20 4.43 15.83
C PHE A 149 -3.57 5.48 16.74
#